data_AF-A0A484MSP1-F1
#
_entry.id   AF-A0A484MSP1-F1
#
_cell.length_a   1.000
_cell.length_b   1.000
_cell.length_c   1.000
_cell.angle_alpha   90.00
_cell.angle_beta   90.00
_cell.angle_gamma   90.00
#
_symmetry.space_group_name_H-M   'P 1'
#
loop_
_entity.id
_entity.type
_entity.pdbx_description
1 polymer ?
#
loop_
_entity_poly.entity_id
_entity_poly.type
_entity_poly.pdbx_seq_one_letter_code
_entity_poly.pdbx_strand_id
1 'polypeptide(L)' 'MKKIGDTLIPKDEDEYDEADLKKAQLNATAINFLYCAVNANDYQKISRCQTANQMWNKLMITYE' A
#
# COMPACT_ATOMS: atom_id res chain seq x y z
N MET A 1 -1.83 10.51 7.70
CA MET A 1 -1.31 10.65 9.09
C MET A 1 -1.40 12.10 9.51
N LYS A 2 -1.85 12.37 10.74
CA LYS A 2 -1.88 13.71 11.34
C LYS A 2 -0.73 13.84 12.32
N LYS A 3 -0.14 15.04 12.39
CA LYS A 3 0.92 15.37 13.35
C LYS A 3 0.30 16.10 14.54
N ILE A 4 0.39 15.52 15.73
CA ILE A 4 0.00 16.16 16.99
C ILE A 4 1.27 16.26 17.86
N GLY A 5 1.79 17.47 18.02
CA GLY A 5 3.13 17.65 18.60
C GLY A 5 4.18 16.92 17.77
N ASP A 6 4.97 16.05 18.40
CA ASP A 6 5.96 15.19 17.72
C ASP A 6 5.42 13.79 17.35
N THR A 7 4.13 13.51 17.62
CA THR A 7 3.53 12.21 17.36
C THR A 7 2.81 12.19 16.02
N LEU A 8 3.06 11.16 15.21
CA LEU A 8 2.30 10.87 14.00
C LEU A 8 1.22 9.84 14.32
N ILE A 9 -0.03 10.22 14.07
CA ILE A 9 -1.21 9.38 14.32
C ILE A 9 -1.84 9.09 12.96
N PRO A 10 -2.35 7.87 12.72
CA PRO A 10 -3.23 7.62 11.56
C PRO A 10 -4.35 8.67 11.50
N LYS A 11 -4.69 9.11 10.29
CA LYS A 11 -5.90 9.91 10.09
C LYS A 11 -7.05 8.90 9.94
N ASP A 12 -8.21 9.24 10.49
CA ASP A 12 -9.44 8.55 10.13
C ASP A 12 -9.87 8.96 8.71
N GLU A 13 -10.65 8.12 8.02
CA GLU A 13 -11.05 8.37 6.62
C GLU A 13 -11.84 9.69 6.48
N ASP A 14 -12.64 10.05 7.49
CA ASP A 14 -13.40 11.31 7.53
C ASP A 14 -12.50 12.56 7.61
N GLU A 15 -11.23 12.39 8.00
CA GLU A 15 -10.23 13.47 8.09
C GLU A 15 -9.34 13.58 6.85
N TYR A 16 -9.60 12.78 5.80
CA TYR A 16 -8.77 12.77 4.61
C TYR A 16 -8.98 14.03 3.77
N ASP A 17 -7.88 14.64 3.39
CA ASP A 17 -7.87 15.72 2.39
C ASP A 17 -7.74 15.13 0.97
N GLU A 18 -7.86 15.99 -0.04
CA GLU A 18 -7.75 15.60 -1.45
C GLU A 18 -6.41 14.90 -1.76
N ALA A 19 -5.33 15.31 -1.11
CA ALA A 19 -4.01 14.72 -1.32
C ALA A 19 -3.92 13.31 -0.71
N ASP A 20 -4.53 13.09 0.45
CA ASP A 20 -4.64 11.76 1.06
C ASP A 20 -5.50 10.82 0.21
N LEU A 21 -6.65 11.28 -0.29
CA LEU A 21 -7.49 10.51 -1.20
C LEU A 21 -6.73 10.13 -2.48
N LYS A 22 -5.99 11.07 -3.07
CA LYS A 22 -5.16 10.81 -4.25
C LYS A 22 -4.08 9.77 -3.98
N LYS A 23 -3.43 9.81 -2.81
CA LYS A 23 -2.46 8.79 -2.40
C LYS A 23 -3.12 7.42 -2.21
N ALA A 24 -4.28 7.36 -1.58
CA ALA A 24 -5.04 6.12 -1.40
C ALA A 24 -5.42 5.51 -2.76
N GLN A 25 -5.90 6.34 -3.70
CA GLN A 25 -6.23 5.90 -5.05
C GLN A 25 -5.01 5.40 -5.83
N LEU A 26 -3.88 6.09 -5.75
CA LEU A 26 -2.62 5.64 -6.34
C LEU A 26 -2.16 4.30 -5.75
N ASN A 27 -2.25 4.14 -4.42
CA ASN A 27 -1.91 2.87 -3.77
C ASN A 27 -2.84 1.73 -4.24
N ALA A 28 -4.15 1.96 -4.28
CA ALA A 28 -5.11 0.97 -4.78
C ALA A 28 -4.84 0.59 -6.26
N THR A 29 -4.52 1.58 -7.09
CA THR A 29 -4.16 1.38 -8.49
C THR A 29 -2.89 0.54 -8.63
N ALA A 30 -1.85 0.85 -7.84
CA ALA A 30 -0.61 0.09 -7.83
C ALA A 30 -0.80 -1.35 -7.32
N ILE A 31 -1.61 -1.56 -6.28
CA ILE A 31 -1.99 -2.90 -5.79
C ILE A 31 -2.63 -3.71 -6.92
N ASN A 32 -3.59 -3.12 -7.63
CA ASN A 32 -4.25 -3.79 -8.75
C ASN A 32 -3.26 -4.20 -9.84
N PHE A 33 -2.36 -3.30 -10.24
CA PHE A 33 -1.32 -3.64 -11.22
C PHE A 33 -0.41 -4.77 -10.75
N LEU A 34 0.01 -4.76 -9.48
CA LEU A 34 0.84 -5.82 -8.93
C LEU A 34 0.11 -7.17 -8.94
N TYR A 35 -1.17 -7.21 -8.59
CA TYR A 35 -1.95 -8.44 -8.66
C TYR A 35 -2.08 -9.00 -10.08
N CYS A 36 -2.23 -8.13 -11.09
CA CYS A 36 -2.28 -8.55 -12.49
C CYS A 36 -0.93 -9.05 -13.02
N ALA A 37 0.19 -8.55 -12.49
CA ALA A 37 1.52 -8.85 -12.99
C ALA A 37 2.12 -10.17 -12.46
N VAL A 38 1.64 -10.67 -11.33
CA VAL A 38 2.25 -11.82 -10.64
C VAL A 38 1.54 -13.14 -10.92
N ASN A 39 2.27 -14.25 -10.80
CA ASN A 39 1.70 -15.59 -10.87
C ASN A 39 0.96 -15.97 -9.56
N ALA A 40 0.27 -17.12 -9.55
CA ALA A 40 -0.51 -17.57 -8.40
C ALA A 40 0.31 -17.78 -7.11
N ASN A 41 1.56 -18.25 -7.22
CA ASN A 41 2.43 -18.48 -6.06
C ASN A 41 2.87 -17.14 -5.43
N ASP A 42 3.23 -16.16 -6.24
CA ASP A 42 3.61 -14.84 -5.76
C ASP A 42 2.42 -14.05 -5.25
N TYR A 43 1.25 -14.20 -5.90
CA TYR A 43 -0.02 -13.68 -5.39
C TYR A 43 -0.27 -14.11 -3.95
N GLN A 44 -0.12 -15.41 -3.64
CA GLN A 44 -0.30 -15.92 -2.28
C GLN A 44 0.65 -15.24 -1.28
N LYS A 45 1.90 -14.95 -1.67
CA LYS A 45 2.88 -14.29 -0.79
C LYS A 45 2.52 -12.84 -0.48
N ILE A 46 2.00 -12.11 -1.47
CA ILE A 46 1.71 -10.66 -1.36
C ILE A 46 0.27 -10.34 -0.96
N SER A 47 -0.66 -11.30 -1.04
CA SER A 47 -2.10 -11.09 -0.76
C SER A 47 -2.41 -10.57 0.65
N ARG A 48 -1.52 -10.77 1.62
CA ARG A 48 -1.65 -10.27 3.00
C ARG A 48 -1.06 -8.86 3.21
N CYS A 49 -0.41 -8.29 2.20
CA CYS A 49 0.15 -6.94 2.28
C CYS A 49 -0.97 -5.91 2.12
N GLN A 50 -0.87 -4.81 2.86
CA GLN A 50 -1.89 -3.76 2.86
C GLN A 50 -1.57 -2.60 1.92
N THR A 51 -0.31 -2.46 1.51
CA THR A 51 0.15 -1.39 0.62
C THR A 51 0.94 -1.95 -0.56
N ALA A 52 0.89 -1.24 -1.69
CA ALA A 52 1.69 -1.61 -2.86
C ALA A 52 3.19 -1.68 -2.54
N ASN A 53 3.67 -0.81 -1.65
CA ASN A 53 5.06 -0.81 -1.21
C ASN A 53 5.43 -2.09 -0.45
N GLN A 54 4.56 -2.58 0.44
CA GLN A 54 4.77 -3.86 1.13
C GLN A 54 4.78 -5.03 0.15
N MET A 55 3.86 -5.03 -0.83
CA MET A 55 3.82 -6.05 -1.89
C MET A 55 5.12 -6.05 -2.69
N TRP A 56 5.56 -4.87 -3.16
CA TRP A 56 6.78 -4.71 -3.94
C TRP A 56 8.03 -5.17 -3.19
N ASN A 57 8.23 -4.72 -1.94
CA ASN A 57 9.37 -5.12 -1.14
C ASN A 57 9.43 -6.64 -0.91
N LYS A 58 8.27 -7.28 -0.76
CA LYS A 58 8.20 -8.73 -0.56
C LYS A 58 8.53 -9.51 -1.83
N LEU A 59 8.13 -8.98 -3.00
CA LEU A 59 8.54 -9.53 -4.29
C LEU A 59 10.05 -9.38 -4.49
N MET A 60 10.60 -8.19 -4.22
CA MET A 60 12.04 -7.93 -4.31
C MET A 60 12.86 -8.95 -3.49
N ILE A 61 12.55 -9.12 -2.20
CA ILE A 61 13.25 -10.08 -1.31
C ILE A 61 13.15 -11.53 -1.82
N THR A 62 12.05 -11.88 -2.51
CA THR A 62 11.86 -13.25 -3.03
C THR A 62 12.79 -13.55 -4.22
N TYR A 63 13.23 -12.51 -4.93
CA TYR A 63 13.98 -12.60 -6.19
C TYR A 63 15.41 -12.03 -6.10
N GLU A 64 15.86 -11.66 -4.90
CA GLU A 64 17.29 -11.51 -4.56
C GLU A 64 18.00 -12.87 -4.52
#